data_AF-A0A2E7LIV8-F1
#
_entry.id   AF-A0A2E7LIV8-F1
#
_cell.length_a   1.000
_cell.length_b   1.000
_cell.length_c   1.000
_cell.angle_alpha   90.00
_cell.angle_beta   90.00
_cell.angle_gamma   90.00
#
_symmetry.space_group_name_H-M   'P 1'
#
loop_
_entity.id
_entity.type
_entity.pdbx_description
1 polymer ?
#
loop_
_entity_poly.entity_id
_entity_poly.type
_entity_poly.pdbx_seq_one_letter_code
_entity_poly.pdbx_strand_id
1 'polypeptide(L)' 'RRDRATELADVHGVEPINIALAYVLKQPFPCFPLIGPRQLSETRSSLGALSVDLSVDERRWLNLELPKRPAS' A
#
# COMPACT_ATOMS: atom_id res chain seq x y z
N ARG A 1 -11.23 -3.26 2.57
CA ARG A 1 -9.77 -3.05 2.71
C ARG A 1 -9.05 -3.38 1.41
N ARG A 2 -9.18 -4.59 0.86
CA ARG A 2 -8.62 -4.96 -0.46
C ARG A 2 -9.05 -3.99 -1.57
N ASP A 3 -10.34 -3.74 -1.72
CA ASP A 3 -10.84 -2.91 -2.83
C ASP A 3 -10.36 -1.44 -2.73
N ARG A 4 -10.17 -0.93 -1.49
CA ARG A 4 -9.55 0.39 -1.25
C ARG A 4 -8.08 0.42 -1.68
N ALA A 5 -7.35 -0.68 -1.45
CA ALA A 5 -5.97 -0.80 -1.91
C ALA A 5 -5.90 -0.88 -3.44
N THR A 6 -6.82 -1.58 -4.09
CA THR A 6 -6.94 -1.59 -5.56
C THR A 6 -7.21 -0.18 -6.10
N GLU A 7 -8.18 0.55 -5.52
CA GLU A 7 -8.51 1.91 -5.95
C GLU A 7 -7.33 2.87 -5.81
N LEU A 8 -6.56 2.80 -4.72
CA LEU A 8 -5.35 3.61 -4.59
C LEU A 8 -4.23 3.15 -5.52
N ALA A 9 -4.13 1.86 -5.83
CA ALA A 9 -3.13 1.36 -6.77
C ALA A 9 -3.35 1.95 -8.16
N ASP A 10 -4.60 2.09 -8.59
CA ASP A 10 -4.95 2.75 -9.85
C ASP A 10 -4.55 4.23 -9.85
N VAL A 11 -4.77 4.94 -8.73
CA VAL A 11 -4.38 6.36 -8.58
C VAL A 11 -2.87 6.55 -8.59
N HIS A 12 -2.14 5.67 -7.91
CA HIS A 12 -0.67 5.72 -7.81
C HIS A 12 0.03 5.08 -9.02
N GLY A 13 -0.71 4.42 -9.92
CA GLY A 13 -0.14 3.74 -11.09
C GLY A 13 0.75 2.54 -10.73
N VAL A 14 0.38 1.80 -9.68
CA VAL A 14 1.15 0.67 -9.14
C VAL A 14 0.29 -0.58 -8.98
N GLU A 15 0.87 -1.71 -8.56
CA GLU A 15 0.09 -2.91 -8.26
C GLU A 15 -0.54 -2.83 -6.85
N PRO A 16 -1.71 -3.48 -6.60
CA PRO A 16 -2.35 -3.47 -5.29
C PRO A 16 -1.47 -3.97 -4.14
N ILE A 17 -0.53 -4.89 -4.42
CA ILE A 17 0.45 -5.37 -3.44
C ILE A 17 1.38 -4.24 -2.99
N ASN A 18 1.71 -3.28 -3.87
CA ASN A 18 2.55 -2.15 -3.52
C ASN A 18 1.87 -1.25 -2.49
N ILE A 19 0.56 -0.99 -2.65
CA ILE A 19 -0.21 -0.23 -1.65
C ILE A 19 -0.26 -0.96 -0.30
N ALA A 20 -0.49 -2.28 -0.31
CA ALA A 20 -0.53 -3.06 0.92
C ALA A 20 0.80 -3.05 1.68
N LEU A 21 1.92 -3.22 0.98
CA LEU A 21 3.26 -3.20 1.57
C LEU A 21 3.67 -1.78 2.00
N ALA A 22 3.35 -0.76 1.21
CA ALA A 22 3.60 0.64 1.56
C ALA A 22 2.83 1.04 2.82
N TYR A 23 1.58 0.58 2.98
CA TYR A 23 0.81 0.79 4.20
C TYR A 23 1.55 0.27 5.44
N VAL A 24 2.18 -0.90 5.36
CA VAL A 24 2.99 -1.47 6.46
C VAL A 24 4.26 -0.63 6.70
N LEU A 25 4.98 -0.28 5.63
CA LEU A 25 6.21 0.51 5.72
C LEU A 25 6.00 1.92 6.26
N LYS A 26 4.81 2.48 6.10
CA LYS A 26 4.44 3.84 6.53
C LYS A 26 3.67 3.88 7.84
N GLN A 27 3.76 2.82 8.66
CA GLN A 27 3.23 2.85 10.02
C GLN A 27 4.01 3.84 10.90
N PRO A 28 3.40 4.43 11.94
CA PRO A 28 4.07 5.41 12.81
C PRO A 28 5.13 4.78 13.74
N PHE A 29 5.32 3.46 13.68
CA PHE A 29 6.32 2.71 14.42
C PHE A 29 7.10 1.81 13.45
N PRO A 30 8.33 1.38 13.79
CA PRO A 30 9.13 0.52 12.92
C PRO A 30 8.40 -0.79 12.59
N CYS A 31 7.97 -0.93 11.35
CA CYS A 31 7.29 -2.10 10.86
C CYS A 31 7.87 -2.50 9.50
N PHE A 32 8.10 -3.79 9.32
CA PHE A 32 8.67 -4.35 8.10
C PHE A 32 7.76 -5.45 7.57
N PRO A 33 7.29 -5.37 6.32
CA PRO A 33 6.49 -6.43 5.74
C PRO A 33 7.35 -7.67 5.49
N LEU A 34 6.89 -8.81 6.00
CA LEU A 34 7.42 -10.12 5.64
C LEU A 34 6.68 -10.63 4.40
N ILE A 35 7.40 -10.78 3.30
CA ILE A 35 6.86 -11.30 2.03
C ILE A 35 7.34 -12.74 1.80
N GLY A 36 6.46 -13.59 1.27
CA GLY A 36 6.74 -14.98 0.92
C GLY A 36 6.51 -15.28 -0.57
N PRO A 37 7.24 -14.63 -1.49
CA PRO A 37 7.08 -14.86 -2.92
C PRO A 37 7.52 -16.28 -3.30
N ARG A 38 6.77 -16.92 -4.20
CA ARG A 38 7.11 -18.21 -4.81
C ARG A 38 7.96 -18.05 -6.07
N GLN A 39 7.90 -16.87 -6.70
CA GLN A 39 8.64 -16.53 -7.91
C GLN A 39 9.43 -15.23 -7.74
N LEU A 40 10.57 -15.12 -8.43
CA LEU A 40 11.39 -13.92 -8.39
C LEU A 40 10.65 -12.66 -8.88
N SER A 41 9.73 -12.81 -9.82
CA SER A 41 8.87 -11.73 -10.31
C SER A 41 8.02 -11.12 -9.20
N GLU A 42 7.51 -11.93 -8.27
CA GLU A 42 6.70 -11.47 -7.13
C GLU A 42 7.57 -10.67 -6.13
N THR A 43 8.82 -11.10 -5.91
CA THR A 43 9.80 -10.31 -5.15
C THR A 43 10.03 -8.95 -5.80
N ARG A 44 10.24 -8.93 -7.13
CA ARG A 44 10.48 -7.68 -7.87
C ARG A 44 9.28 -6.75 -7.84
N SER A 45 8.07 -7.27 -8.07
CA SER A 45 6.83 -6.50 -7.93
C SER A 45 6.71 -5.90 -6.53
N SER A 46 6.99 -6.67 -5.47
CA SER A 46 6.91 -6.20 -4.08
C SER A 46 7.79 -4.97 -3.80
N LEU A 47 8.95 -4.85 -4.46
CA LEU A 47 9.85 -3.70 -4.30
C LEU A 47 9.23 -2.38 -4.79
N GLY A 48 8.22 -2.41 -5.66
CA GLY A 48 7.49 -1.21 -6.07
C GLY A 48 6.86 -0.44 -4.91
N ALA A 49 6.60 -1.11 -3.78
CA ALA A 49 6.08 -0.48 -2.57
C ALA A 49 7.00 0.60 -1.99
N LEU A 50 8.31 0.51 -2.23
CA LEU A 50 9.29 1.47 -1.73
C LEU A 50 9.15 2.85 -2.38
N SER A 51 8.54 2.91 -3.57
CA SER A 51 8.31 4.15 -4.31
C SER A 51 6.94 4.78 -4.03
N VAL A 52 6.09 4.13 -3.23
CA VAL A 52 4.75 4.64 -2.90
C VAL A 52 4.82 5.47 -1.62
N ASP A 53 4.41 6.73 -1.71
CA ASP A 53 4.24 7.59 -0.53
C ASP A 53 2.75 7.77 -0.22
N LEU A 54 2.28 7.08 0.82
CA LEU A 54 0.90 7.18 1.27
C LEU A 54 0.77 8.32 2.28
N SER A 55 -0.13 9.25 1.98
CA SER A 55 -0.48 10.33 2.91
C SER A 55 -1.08 9.78 4.21
N VAL A 56 -1.14 10.63 5.25
CA VAL A 56 -1.80 10.27 6.51
C VAL A 56 -3.26 9.88 6.26
N ASP A 57 -3.96 10.65 5.42
CA ASP A 57 -5.38 10.41 5.16
C ASP A 57 -5.61 9.19 4.28
N GLU A 58 -4.72 8.89 3.33
CA GLU A 58 -4.79 7.64 2.57
C GLU A 58 -4.63 6.42 3.48
N ARG A 59 -3.69 6.46 4.44
CA ARG A 59 -3.52 5.39 5.43
C ARG A 59 -4.74 5.24 6.34
N ARG A 60 -5.28 6.36 6.85
CA ARG A 60 -6.51 6.36 7.66
C ARG A 60 -7.70 5.81 6.88
N TRP A 61 -7.80 6.18 5.61
CA TRP A 61 -8.83 5.65 4.72
C TRP A 61 -8.63 4.16 4.46
N LEU A 62 -7.41 3.67 4.21
CA LEU A 62 -7.15 2.23 4.12
C LEU A 62 -7.53 1.48 5.42
N ASN A 63 -7.31 2.11 6.58
CA ASN A 63 -7.66 1.56 7.90
C ASN A 63 -9.15 1.68 8.29
N LEU A 64 -10.00 2.24 7.41
CA LEU A 64 -11.44 2.48 7.65
C LEU A 64 -11.76 3.56 8.69
N GLU A 65 -10.79 4.40 9.06
CA GLU A 65 -11.02 5.55 9.93
C GLU A 65 -11.73 6.69 9.18
N LEU A 66 -11.53 6.77 7.87
CA LEU A 66 -12.22 7.73 7.00
C LEU A 66 -13.26 7.03 6.11
N PRO A 67 -14.48 7.60 5.97
CA PRO A 67 -15.55 6.99 5.19
C PRO A 67 -15.38 7.19 3.68
N LYS A 68 -14.75 8.29 3.27
CA LYS A 68 -14.53 8.68 1.87
C LYS A 68 -13.04 8.74 1.55
N ARG A 69 -12.70 8.43 0.30
CA ARG A 69 -11.32 8.51 -0.19
C ARG A 69 -10.86 9.97 -0.16
N PRO A 70 -9.66 10.29 0.34
CA PRO A 70 -9.12 11.63 0.23
C PRO A 70 -8.90 11.99 -1.25
N ALA A 71 -9.11 13.26 -1.59
CA ALA A 71 -8.52 13.80 -2.80
C ALA A 71 -7.01 13.88 -2.55
N SER A 72 -6.22 13.32 -3.48
CA SER A 72 -4.76 13.22 -3.40
C SER A 72 -4.09 14.48 -2.88
#